data_AF-A0A7V9HZY5-F1
#
_entry.id   AF-A0A7V9HZY5-F1
#
_cell.length_a   1.000
_cell.length_b   1.000
_cell.length_c   1.000
_cell.angle_alpha   90.00
_cell.angle_beta   90.00
_cell.angle_gamma   90.00
#
_symmetry.space_group_name_H-M   'P 1'
#
loop_
_entity.id
_entity.type
_entity.pdbx_description
1 polymer ?
#
loop_
_entity_poly.entity_id
_entity_poly.type
_entity_poly.pdbx_seq_one_letter_code
_entity_poly.pdbx_strand_id
1 'polypeptide(L)'
;MPRRSVSSVRCALCGAKDVTEPRGEEKYCHDCWDKKIAVEEIVAREFALKRYIRAHSAEKYLIYHSTVKRPCGQLVVVDDGYDLFLTVVLYPTFAWEEPAYHLEGDPETRSFNEVLVDVVAAEVIEPWGGGKWHMEIIRSASAEPEEWNGEL
;
A
#
# COMPACT_ATOMS: atom_id res chain seq x y z
N MET A 1 -9.47 -47.57 14.42
CA MET A 1 -8.62 -46.35 14.38
C MET A 1 -9.51 -45.15 14.66
N PRO A 2 -9.23 -44.32 15.68
CA PRO A 2 -10.04 -43.12 15.89
C PRO A 2 -9.72 -42.13 14.77
N ARG A 3 -10.77 -41.62 14.09
CA ARG A 3 -10.62 -40.54 13.11
C ARG A 3 -10.05 -39.34 13.88
N ARG A 4 -8.86 -38.87 13.52
CA ARG A 4 -8.39 -37.54 13.95
C ARG A 4 -9.47 -36.55 13.51
N SER A 5 -10.21 -35.97 14.46
CA SER A 5 -10.99 -34.79 14.18
C SER A 5 -9.98 -33.68 13.90
N VAL A 6 -9.73 -33.42 12.62
CA VAL A 6 -9.06 -32.19 12.21
C VAL A 6 -10.00 -31.10 12.69
N SER A 7 -9.63 -30.41 13.76
CA SER A 7 -10.34 -29.21 14.18
C SER A 7 -10.19 -28.22 13.04
N SER A 8 -11.25 -28.01 12.25
CA SER A 8 -11.22 -27.01 11.20
C SER A 8 -11.00 -25.65 11.87
N VAL A 9 -9.95 -24.95 11.46
CA VAL A 9 -9.70 -23.60 11.93
C VAL A 9 -10.80 -22.71 11.34
N ARG A 10 -11.46 -21.94 12.20
CA ARG A 10 -12.53 -21.02 11.82
C ARG A 10 -11.95 -19.70 11.35
N CYS A 11 -12.63 -19.06 10.40
CA CYS A 11 -12.33 -17.73 9.90
C CYS A 11 -12.18 -16.74 11.06
N ALA A 12 -11.06 -16.03 11.10
CA ALA A 12 -10.76 -15.06 12.14
C ALA A 12 -11.74 -13.87 12.12
N LEU A 13 -12.27 -13.51 10.94
CA LEU A 13 -13.19 -12.40 10.78
C LEU A 13 -14.62 -12.73 11.26
N CYS A 14 -15.22 -13.80 10.70
CA CYS A 14 -16.63 -14.10 10.96
C CYS A 14 -16.86 -15.20 12.00
N GLY A 15 -15.82 -15.97 12.37
CA GLY A 15 -15.91 -17.11 13.29
C GLY A 15 -16.76 -18.30 12.80
N ALA A 16 -17.45 -18.18 11.66
CA ALA A 16 -18.48 -19.12 11.24
C ALA A 16 -17.98 -20.16 10.22
N LYS A 17 -17.29 -19.71 9.17
CA LYS A 17 -16.82 -20.55 8.06
C LYS A 17 -15.40 -21.06 8.32
N ASP A 18 -15.00 -22.12 7.64
CA ASP A 18 -13.62 -22.62 7.71
C ASP A 18 -12.67 -21.70 6.93
N VAL A 19 -11.40 -21.65 7.34
CA VAL A 19 -10.36 -20.87 6.65
C VAL A 19 -10.01 -21.46 5.30
N THR A 20 -9.83 -20.61 4.30
CA THR A 20 -9.43 -20.97 2.94
C THR A 20 -8.42 -20.02 2.33
N GLU A 21 -8.28 -18.80 2.89
CA GLU A 21 -7.48 -17.72 2.32
C GLU A 21 -6.68 -16.97 3.40
N PRO A 22 -5.54 -16.35 3.04
CA PRO A 22 -4.77 -16.59 1.82
C PRO A 22 -4.03 -17.93 1.86
N ARG A 23 -3.73 -18.53 0.70
CA ARG A 23 -3.01 -19.81 0.62
C ARG A 23 -1.65 -19.75 1.32
N GLY A 24 -1.38 -20.71 2.20
CA GLY A 24 -0.14 -20.81 2.99
C GLY A 24 -0.19 -20.13 4.36
N GLU A 25 -1.11 -19.16 4.54
CA GLU A 25 -1.40 -18.52 5.83
C GLU A 25 -2.92 -18.37 6.02
N GLU A 26 -3.66 -19.48 5.86
CA GLU A 26 -5.12 -19.44 5.83
C GLU A 26 -5.71 -18.95 7.16
N LYS A 27 -6.32 -17.75 7.14
CA LYS A 27 -6.89 -17.05 8.31
C LYS A 27 -8.35 -16.64 8.09
N TYR A 28 -8.76 -16.48 6.84
CA TYR A 28 -10.07 -15.99 6.44
C TYR A 28 -10.80 -17.06 5.63
N CYS A 29 -12.13 -17.05 5.67
CA CYS A 29 -12.91 -17.71 4.61
C CYS A 29 -12.91 -16.82 3.37
N HIS A 30 -13.15 -17.42 2.20
CA HIS A 30 -13.17 -16.73 0.91
C HIS A 30 -13.98 -15.42 0.91
N ASP A 31 -15.24 -15.44 1.34
CA ASP A 31 -16.09 -14.22 1.35
C ASP A 31 -15.53 -13.09 2.23
N CYS A 32 -14.94 -13.44 3.38
CA CYS A 32 -14.36 -12.45 4.29
C CYS A 32 -13.05 -11.88 3.73
N TRP A 33 -12.29 -12.71 3.02
CA TRP A 33 -11.09 -12.29 2.32
C TRP A 33 -11.43 -11.33 1.18
N ASP A 34 -12.37 -11.70 0.30
CA ASP A 34 -12.82 -10.84 -0.80
C ASP A 34 -13.37 -9.50 -0.28
N LYS A 35 -14.12 -9.53 0.82
CA LYS A 35 -14.58 -8.31 1.49
C LYS A 35 -13.41 -7.44 1.95
N LYS A 36 -12.37 -8.03 2.55
CA LYS A 36 -11.18 -7.32 3.02
C LYS A 36 -10.44 -6.68 1.84
N ILE A 37 -10.19 -7.44 0.78
CA ILE A 37 -9.56 -6.93 -0.45
C ILE A 37 -10.36 -5.78 -1.05
N ALA A 38 -11.69 -5.91 -1.14
CA ALA A 38 -12.53 -4.84 -1.66
C ALA A 38 -12.46 -3.53 -0.82
N VAL A 39 -12.34 -3.65 0.51
CA VAL A 39 -12.13 -2.49 1.39
C VAL A 39 -10.75 -1.88 1.15
N GLU A 40 -9.70 -2.69 1.07
CA GLU A 40 -8.35 -2.22 0.78
C GLU A 40 -8.25 -1.51 -0.58
N GLU A 41 -8.91 -2.03 -1.62
CA GLU A 41 -8.99 -1.38 -2.92
C GLU A 41 -9.68 0.00 -2.87
N ILE A 42 -10.71 0.16 -2.03
CA ILE A 42 -11.38 1.46 -1.87
C ILE A 42 -10.40 2.46 -1.26
N VAL A 43 -9.69 2.05 -0.20
CA VAL A 43 -8.71 2.92 0.47
C VAL A 43 -7.53 3.23 -0.45
N ALA A 44 -7.05 2.26 -1.22
CA ALA A 44 -5.98 2.46 -2.20
C ALA A 44 -6.35 3.56 -3.21
N ARG A 45 -7.62 3.62 -3.66
CA ARG A 45 -8.12 4.67 -4.57
C ARG A 45 -8.21 6.05 -3.94
N GLU A 46 -8.07 6.18 -2.63
CA GLU A 46 -7.98 7.49 -1.97
C GLU A 46 -6.60 8.13 -2.15
N PHE A 47 -5.59 7.34 -2.54
CA PHE A 47 -4.29 7.85 -2.96
C PHE A 47 -4.30 8.29 -4.42
N ALA A 48 -3.46 9.28 -4.72
CA ALA A 48 -3.16 9.68 -6.09
C ALA A 48 -1.66 10.01 -6.22
N LEU A 49 -0.99 9.37 -7.17
CA LEU A 49 0.41 9.64 -7.50
C LEU A 49 0.49 10.60 -8.69
N LYS A 50 0.89 11.84 -8.44
CA LYS A 50 1.03 12.86 -9.50
C LYS A 50 2.48 13.00 -9.91
N ARG A 51 2.80 12.66 -11.15
CA ARG A 51 4.16 12.81 -11.69
C ARG A 51 4.54 14.29 -11.76
N TYR A 52 5.66 14.63 -11.15
CA TYR A 52 6.24 15.96 -11.06
C TYR A 52 7.46 16.14 -11.97
N ILE A 53 8.33 15.13 -12.08
CA ILE A 53 9.48 15.12 -13.00
C ILE A 53 9.46 13.82 -13.80
N ARG A 54 9.80 13.93 -15.08
CA ARG A 54 10.06 12.78 -15.97
C ARG A 54 11.37 12.98 -16.71
N ALA A 55 12.32 12.10 -16.46
CA ALA A 55 13.53 11.91 -17.25
C ALA A 55 13.50 10.54 -17.92
N HIS A 56 14.50 10.24 -18.75
CA HIS A 56 14.61 8.94 -19.43
C HIS A 56 14.69 7.78 -18.44
N SER A 57 15.47 7.95 -17.36
CA SER A 57 15.78 6.90 -16.37
C SER A 57 15.38 7.28 -14.94
N ALA A 58 14.52 8.30 -14.78
CA ALA A 58 14.07 8.71 -13.46
C ALA A 58 12.73 9.42 -13.52
N GLU A 59 11.91 9.21 -12.49
CA GLU A 59 10.66 9.93 -12.29
C GLU A 59 10.55 10.40 -10.84
N LYS A 60 9.85 11.52 -10.65
CA LYS A 60 9.46 11.99 -9.32
C LYS A 60 7.96 12.15 -9.29
N TYR A 61 7.33 11.67 -8.23
CA TYR A 61 5.91 11.80 -7.96
C TYR A 61 5.68 12.53 -6.64
N LEU A 62 4.59 13.28 -6.57
CA LEU A 62 4.00 13.76 -5.34
C LEU A 62 2.83 12.84 -4.98
N ILE A 63 2.78 12.43 -3.72
CA ILE A 63 1.77 11.53 -3.17
C ILE A 63 0.68 12.38 -2.52
N TYR A 64 -0.56 12.18 -2.94
CA TYR A 64 -1.74 12.82 -2.38
C TYR A 64 -2.65 11.77 -1.75
N HIS A 65 -3.37 12.17 -0.71
CA HIS A 65 -4.47 11.42 -0.14
C HIS A 65 -5.73 12.29 -0.12
N SER A 66 -6.89 11.70 -0.36
CA SER A 66 -8.18 12.40 -0.53
C SER A 66 -8.56 13.33 0.65
N THR A 67 -8.07 13.01 1.85
CA THR A 67 -8.37 13.73 3.10
C THR A 67 -7.49 14.97 3.33
N VAL A 68 -6.43 15.17 2.54
CA VAL A 68 -5.50 16.30 2.68
C VAL A 68 -5.31 17.05 1.36
N LYS A 69 -5.18 18.38 1.44
CA LYS A 69 -5.07 19.23 0.24
C LYS A 69 -3.65 19.28 -0.33
N ARG A 70 -2.64 19.20 0.53
CA ARG A 70 -1.22 19.24 0.16
C ARG A 70 -0.68 17.81 -0.01
N PRO A 71 0.42 17.62 -0.75
CA PRO A 71 1.08 16.33 -0.79
C PRO A 71 1.37 15.81 0.62
N CYS A 72 1.12 14.53 0.85
CA CYS A 72 1.46 13.83 2.10
C CYS A 72 2.80 13.08 1.99
N GLY A 73 3.37 13.00 0.79
CA GLY A 73 4.67 12.38 0.56
C GLY A 73 5.18 12.61 -0.86
N GLN A 74 6.29 11.97 -1.18
CA GLN A 74 6.85 11.93 -2.54
C GLN A 74 7.46 10.56 -2.80
N LEU A 75 7.54 10.20 -4.07
CA LEU A 75 8.21 9.00 -4.55
C LEU A 75 9.24 9.41 -5.61
N VAL A 76 10.46 8.93 -5.49
CA VAL A 76 11.49 9.02 -6.52
C VAL A 76 11.72 7.63 -7.07
N VAL A 77 11.73 7.52 -8.40
CA VAL A 77 12.03 6.29 -9.13
C VAL A 77 13.30 6.53 -9.93
N VAL A 78 14.24 5.60 -9.86
CA VAL A 78 15.47 5.60 -10.65
C VAL A 78 15.60 4.22 -11.30
N ASP A 79 15.78 4.21 -12.61
CA ASP A 79 16.11 3.03 -13.39
C ASP A 79 17.62 3.05 -13.68
N ASP A 80 18.33 2.01 -13.23
CA ASP A 80 19.77 1.87 -13.48
C ASP A 80 20.08 1.07 -14.78
N GLY A 81 19.03 0.65 -15.50
CA GLY A 81 19.10 -0.20 -16.69
C GLY A 81 18.91 -1.70 -16.41
N TYR A 82 18.81 -2.10 -15.15
CA TYR A 82 18.57 -3.48 -14.72
C TYR A 82 17.45 -3.58 -13.68
N ASP A 83 17.53 -2.79 -12.62
CA ASP A 83 16.61 -2.77 -11.48
C ASP A 83 15.97 -1.38 -11.31
N LEU A 84 14.75 -1.35 -10.77
CA LEU A 84 14.12 -0.11 -10.32
C LEU A 84 14.43 0.18 -8.86
N PHE A 85 14.90 1.38 -8.57
CA PHE A 85 15.11 1.88 -7.22
C PHE A 85 14.06 2.93 -6.89
N LEU A 86 13.29 2.68 -5.85
CA LEU A 86 12.20 3.52 -5.39
C LEU A 86 12.53 4.06 -4.00
N THR A 87 12.43 5.38 -3.84
CA THR A 87 12.52 6.03 -2.53
C THR A 87 11.22 6.74 -2.25
N VAL A 88 10.44 6.22 -1.31
CA VAL A 88 9.23 6.84 -0.79
C VAL A 88 9.60 7.68 0.42
N VAL A 89 9.24 8.96 0.40
CA VAL A 89 9.40 9.86 1.55
C VAL A 89 8.01 10.23 2.07
N LEU A 90 7.73 9.81 3.29
CA LEU A 90 6.47 10.05 3.99
C LEU A 90 6.58 11.34 4.80
N TYR A 91 5.71 12.31 4.54
CA TYR A 91 5.69 13.57 5.29
C TYR A 91 4.90 13.41 6.60
N PRO A 92 5.28 14.13 7.67
CA PRO A 92 4.62 14.04 8.97
C PRO A 92 3.22 14.65 9.00
N THR A 93 2.77 15.25 7.89
CA THR A 93 1.46 15.89 7.73
C THR A 93 0.30 14.90 7.55
N PHE A 94 0.59 13.61 7.45
CA PHE A 94 -0.39 12.55 7.27
C PHE A 94 -0.13 11.40 8.22
N ALA A 95 -1.20 10.77 8.71
CA ALA A 95 -1.15 9.76 9.76
C ALA A 95 -0.82 8.36 9.18
N TRP A 96 0.40 8.21 8.65
CA TRP A 96 0.84 7.02 7.91
C TRP A 96 0.71 5.68 8.67
N GLU A 97 0.80 5.72 10.00
CA GLU A 97 0.71 4.53 10.86
C GLU A 97 -0.69 4.24 11.36
N GLU A 98 -1.65 5.12 11.11
CA GLU A 98 -3.02 4.84 11.49
C GLU A 98 -3.60 3.73 10.61
N PRO A 99 -4.52 2.92 11.16
CA PRO A 99 -5.26 1.95 10.39
C PRO A 99 -5.92 2.60 9.17
N ALA A 100 -5.67 2.04 7.99
CA ALA A 100 -6.15 2.59 6.74
C ALA A 100 -7.67 2.40 6.57
N TYR A 101 -8.23 1.41 7.25
CA TYR A 101 -9.66 1.12 7.32
C TYR A 101 -10.02 0.51 8.66
N HIS A 102 -11.32 0.42 8.93
CA HIS A 102 -11.86 -0.35 10.03
C HIS A 102 -12.73 -1.49 9.51
N LEU A 103 -12.30 -2.72 9.74
CA LEU A 103 -13.09 -3.91 9.51
C LEU A 103 -13.23 -4.66 10.84
N GLU A 104 -14.43 -4.63 11.41
CA GLU A 104 -14.70 -5.22 12.72
C GLU A 104 -14.29 -6.72 12.76
N GLY A 105 -13.48 -7.08 13.76
CA GLY A 105 -12.98 -8.45 13.93
C GLY A 105 -11.78 -8.82 13.06
N ASP A 106 -11.24 -7.90 12.25
CA ASP A 106 -10.04 -8.15 11.45
C ASP A 106 -8.78 -8.19 12.33
N PRO A 107 -8.05 -9.33 12.40
CA PRO A 107 -6.82 -9.43 13.18
C PRO A 107 -5.62 -8.73 12.52
N GLU A 108 -5.68 -8.39 11.23
CA GLU A 108 -4.54 -7.88 10.46
C GLU A 108 -4.91 -6.61 9.69
N THR A 109 -5.37 -5.59 10.41
CA THR A 109 -5.59 -4.29 9.79
C THR A 109 -4.26 -3.69 9.32
N ARG A 110 -4.25 -3.18 8.09
CA ARG A 110 -3.07 -2.52 7.50
C ARG A 110 -3.09 -1.02 7.74
N SER A 111 -1.92 -0.42 7.92
CA SER A 111 -1.76 1.04 7.99
C SER A 111 -1.64 1.67 6.60
N PHE A 112 -1.82 3.00 6.53
CA PHE A 112 -1.80 3.72 5.25
C PHE A 112 -0.50 3.57 4.47
N ASN A 113 0.66 3.52 5.15
CA ASN A 113 1.95 3.28 4.50
C ASN A 113 2.04 1.89 3.86
N GLU A 114 1.42 0.87 4.45
CA GLU A 114 1.38 -0.48 3.90
C GLU A 114 0.49 -0.54 2.66
N VAL A 115 -0.68 0.10 2.69
CA VAL A 115 -1.57 0.19 1.52
C VAL A 115 -0.90 0.97 0.37
N LEU A 116 -0.15 2.03 0.69
CA LEU A 116 0.59 2.81 -0.30
C LEU A 116 1.59 1.96 -1.09
N VAL A 117 2.19 0.92 -0.49
CA VAL A 117 3.10 0.01 -1.21
C VAL A 117 2.41 -0.62 -2.41
N ASP A 118 1.16 -1.05 -2.25
CA ASP A 118 0.40 -1.69 -3.33
C ASP A 118 0.03 -0.66 -4.41
N VAL A 119 -0.29 0.56 -4.01
CA VAL A 119 -0.53 1.68 -4.95
C VAL A 119 0.72 1.96 -5.77
N VAL A 120 1.90 2.02 -5.14
CA VAL A 120 3.18 2.21 -5.85
C VAL A 120 3.49 1.03 -6.78
N ALA A 121 3.19 -0.20 -6.35
CA ALA A 121 3.37 -1.38 -7.17
C ALA A 121 2.51 -1.30 -8.45
N ALA A 122 1.21 -1.04 -8.31
CA ALA A 122 0.27 -1.00 -9.41
C ALA A 122 0.45 0.23 -10.32
N GLU A 123 0.63 1.43 -9.75
CA GLU A 123 0.64 2.67 -10.53
C GLU A 123 2.01 3.08 -11.06
N VAL A 124 3.09 2.49 -10.55
CA VAL A 124 4.46 2.87 -10.91
C VAL A 124 5.29 1.68 -11.35
N ILE A 125 5.45 0.66 -10.50
CA ILE A 125 6.36 -0.46 -10.81
C ILE A 125 5.87 -1.26 -12.02
N GLU A 126 4.57 -1.58 -12.08
CA GLU A 126 3.98 -2.30 -13.22
C GLU A 126 4.12 -1.54 -14.54
N PRO A 127 3.79 -0.23 -14.65
CA PRO A 127 4.04 0.57 -15.86
C PRO A 127 5.51 0.66 -16.29
N TRP A 128 6.45 0.54 -15.35
CA TRP A 128 7.88 0.45 -15.65
C TRP A 128 8.32 -0.96 -16.10
N GLY A 129 7.40 -1.91 -16.17
CA GLY A 129 7.62 -3.27 -16.69
C GLY A 129 7.61 -4.37 -15.62
N GLY A 130 7.43 -4.03 -14.34
CA GLY A 130 7.28 -5.02 -13.27
C GLY A 130 8.52 -5.89 -13.01
N GLY A 131 9.70 -5.44 -13.44
CA GLY A 131 10.98 -6.13 -13.26
C GLY A 131 11.44 -6.18 -11.79
N LYS A 132 12.70 -6.51 -11.56
CA LYS A 132 13.25 -6.50 -10.20
C LYS A 132 13.32 -5.06 -9.68
N TRP A 133 12.90 -4.87 -8.44
CA TRP A 133 12.81 -3.56 -7.82
C TRP A 133 13.22 -3.59 -6.34
N HIS A 134 13.62 -2.42 -5.86
CA HIS A 134 14.01 -2.16 -4.49
C HIS A 134 13.30 -0.90 -4.02
N MET A 135 12.63 -0.95 -2.86
CA MET A 135 11.93 0.20 -2.32
C MET A 135 12.39 0.50 -0.90
N GLU A 136 12.74 1.75 -0.67
CA GLU A 136 13.05 2.31 0.65
C GLU A 136 11.96 3.30 1.05
N ILE A 137 11.49 3.18 2.30
CA ILE A 137 10.49 4.09 2.86
C ILE A 137 11.15 4.89 3.98
N ILE A 138 11.16 6.21 3.82
CA ILE A 138 11.81 7.16 4.73
C ILE A 138 10.75 8.07 5.34
N ARG A 139 10.80 8.28 6.66
CA ARG A 139 10.01 9.32 7.32
C ARG A 139 10.77 10.63 7.30
N SER A 140 10.15 11.67 6.73
CA SER A 140 10.69 13.01 6.81
C SER A 140 10.40 13.63 8.19
N ALA A 141 11.37 14.35 8.74
CA ALA A 141 11.13 15.24 9.88
C ALA A 141 10.52 16.59 9.47
N SER A 142 10.62 16.93 8.17
CA SER A 142 10.13 18.19 7.60
C SER A 142 8.85 17.97 6.80
N ALA A 143 7.88 18.87 6.98
CA ALA A 143 6.67 18.92 6.17
C ALA A 143 6.97 19.63 4.84
N GLU A 144 7.15 18.85 3.77
CA GLU A 144 7.39 19.33 2.39
C GLU A 144 8.73 20.13 2.23
N PRO A 145 9.41 20.07 1.08
CA PRO A 145 10.35 21.13 0.71
C PRO A 145 9.58 22.45 0.56
N GLU A 146 10.09 23.55 1.11
CA GLU A 146 9.47 24.88 1.01
C GLU A 146 9.04 25.19 -0.44
N GLU A 147 7.83 25.74 -0.56
CA GLU A 147 7.10 26.06 -1.80
C GLU A 147 8.01 26.27 -3.02
N TRP A 148 7.96 25.34 -3.98
CA TRP A 148 8.44 25.64 -5.33
C TRP A 148 7.40 26.52 -6.02
N ASN A 149 7.81 27.72 -6.44
CA ASN A 149 6.95 28.82 -6.92
C ASN A 149 6.15 28.56 -8.21
N GLY A 150 6.07 27.32 -8.71
CA GLY A 150 5.05 26.93 -9.68
C GLY A 150 4.95 27.78 -10.94
N GLU A 151 6.02 28.44 -11.39
CA GLU A 151 6.03 29.03 -12.73
C GLU A 151 6.08 27.88 -13.74
N LEU A 152 4.89 27.55 -14.25
CA LEU A 152 4.64 26.86 -15.51
C LEU A 152 4.96 27.78 -16.69
#